data_AF-A0A522M2V2-F1
#
_entry.id   AF-A0A522M2V2-F1
#
_cell.length_a   1.000
_cell.length_b   1.000
_cell.length_c   1.000
_cell.angle_alpha   90.00
_cell.angle_beta   90.00
_cell.angle_gamma   90.00
#
_symmetry.space_group_name_H-M   'P 1'
#
loop_
_entity.id
_entity.type
_entity.pdbx_description
1 polymer ?
#
loop_
_entity_poly.entity_id
_entity_poly.type
_entity_poly.pdbx_seq_one_letter_code
_entity_poly.pdbx_strand_id
1 'polypeptide(L)'
;MTDINASRTLEHLKQAYTREIQANMRYQFAARLADAAARPDIAHVLRAAADEERGHALGFLDLLVEHGARAPEIVSESLAENLTASIETELHEFSALYTRYAEVAAQEDLPEIARWFLALAEAGQTHARWLQQCLDGLERKP
;
A
#
# COMPACT_ATOMS: atom_id res chain seq x y z
N MET A 1 -5.00 -31.81 -9.57
CA MET A 1 -5.33 -30.48 -9.01
C MET A 1 -4.96 -29.43 -10.04
N THR A 2 -5.74 -28.36 -10.15
CA THR A 2 -5.41 -27.22 -11.03
C THR A 2 -4.27 -26.43 -10.41
N ASP A 3 -3.26 -26.08 -11.20
CA ASP A 3 -2.22 -25.13 -10.78
C ASP A 3 -2.84 -23.74 -10.60
N ILE A 4 -2.74 -23.19 -9.40
CA ILE A 4 -3.29 -21.88 -9.06
C ILE A 4 -2.64 -20.77 -9.89
N ASN A 5 -1.37 -20.90 -10.28
CA ASN A 5 -0.66 -19.91 -11.09
C ASN A 5 -1.21 -19.79 -12.51
N ALA A 6 -1.87 -20.83 -13.01
CA ALA A 6 -2.56 -20.84 -14.30
C ALA A 6 -4.08 -20.63 -14.15
N SER A 7 -4.57 -20.39 -12.94
CA SER A 7 -6.01 -20.36 -12.65
C SER A 7 -6.58 -18.95 -12.71
N ARG A 8 -7.88 -18.86 -13.04
CA ARG A 8 -8.65 -17.63 -12.83
C ARG A 8 -8.82 -17.27 -11.35
N THR A 9 -8.67 -18.24 -10.46
CA THR A 9 -8.75 -18.01 -9.01
C THR A 9 -7.62 -17.09 -8.55
N LEU A 10 -6.41 -17.26 -9.07
CA LEU A 10 -5.30 -16.36 -8.73
C LEU A 10 -5.61 -14.92 -9.10
N GLU A 11 -6.16 -14.69 -10.29
CA GLU A 11 -6.56 -13.37 -10.73
C GLU A 11 -7.67 -12.79 -9.83
N HIS A 12 -8.66 -13.61 -9.45
CA HIS A 12 -9.70 -13.16 -8.52
C HIS A 12 -9.17 -12.83 -7.13
N LEU A 13 -8.14 -13.54 -6.63
CA LEU A 13 -7.49 -13.21 -5.34
C LEU A 13 -6.81 -11.85 -5.40
N LYS A 14 -6.06 -11.56 -6.47
CA LYS A 14 -5.41 -10.25 -6.68
C LYS A 14 -6.43 -9.12 -6.78
N GLN A 15 -7.53 -9.36 -7.50
CA GLN A 15 -8.64 -8.41 -7.59
C GLN A 15 -9.33 -8.20 -6.24
N ALA A 16 -9.57 -9.26 -5.47
CA ALA A 16 -10.19 -9.17 -4.15
C ALA A 16 -9.31 -8.35 -3.21
N TYR A 17 -8.01 -8.66 -3.12
CA TYR A 17 -7.03 -7.88 -2.36
C TYR A 17 -7.09 -6.38 -2.69
N THR A 18 -7.05 -6.03 -3.98
CA THR A 18 -7.14 -4.63 -4.43
C THR A 18 -8.45 -3.98 -4.00
N ARG A 19 -9.57 -4.70 -4.08
CA ARG A 19 -10.89 -4.19 -3.69
C ARG A 19 -10.98 -3.93 -2.19
N GLU A 20 -10.39 -4.77 -1.36
CA GLU A 20 -10.39 -4.60 0.09
C GLU A 20 -9.54 -3.40 0.54
N ILE A 21 -8.36 -3.18 -0.07
CA ILE A 21 -7.57 -1.96 0.18
C ILE A 21 -8.35 -0.70 -0.20
N GLN A 22 -9.01 -0.71 -1.36
CA GLN A 22 -9.85 0.41 -1.78
C GLN A 22 -11.04 0.61 -0.83
N ALA A 23 -11.63 -0.46 -0.30
CA ALA A 23 -12.71 -0.40 0.69
C ALA A 23 -12.23 0.20 2.01
N ASN A 24 -11.12 -0.29 2.55
CA ASN A 24 -10.46 0.26 3.73
C ASN A 24 -10.28 1.78 3.59
N MET A 25 -9.66 2.24 2.49
CA MET A 25 -9.40 3.68 2.30
C MET A 25 -10.68 4.50 2.12
N ARG A 26 -11.71 3.97 1.45
CA ARG A 26 -13.02 4.64 1.35
C ARG A 26 -13.66 4.83 2.72
N TYR A 27 -13.63 3.81 3.58
CA TYR A 27 -14.22 3.89 4.92
C TYR A 27 -13.43 4.81 5.85
N GLN A 28 -12.09 4.80 5.79
CA GLN A 28 -11.26 5.76 6.52
C GLN A 28 -11.56 7.21 6.11
N PHE A 29 -11.69 7.46 4.81
CA PHE A 29 -12.06 8.79 4.33
C PHE A 29 -13.47 9.19 4.77
N ALA A 30 -14.45 8.28 4.65
CA ALA A 30 -15.81 8.54 5.11
C ALA A 30 -15.88 8.78 6.64
N ALA A 31 -15.03 8.10 7.43
CA ALA A 31 -14.94 8.33 8.87
C ALA A 31 -14.48 9.77 9.19
N ARG A 32 -13.49 10.29 8.43
CA ARG A 32 -13.06 11.70 8.57
C ARG A 32 -14.18 12.69 8.25
N LEU A 33 -15.01 12.39 7.25
CA LEU A 33 -16.19 13.20 6.93
C LEU A 33 -17.23 13.13 8.05
N ALA A 34 -17.43 11.95 8.65
CA ALA A 34 -18.32 11.78 9.80
C ALA A 34 -17.83 12.54 11.03
N ASP A 35 -16.52 12.58 11.30
CA ASP A 35 -15.95 13.42 12.37
C ASP A 35 -16.24 14.90 12.11
N ALA A 36 -16.00 15.39 10.88
CA ALA A 36 -16.26 16.77 10.49
C ALA A 36 -17.75 17.14 10.60
N ALA A 37 -18.65 16.16 10.42
CA ALA A 37 -20.08 16.31 10.60
C ALA A 37 -20.56 16.11 12.05
N ALA A 38 -19.65 15.97 13.02
CA ALA A 38 -19.94 15.68 14.42
C ALA A 38 -20.82 14.42 14.62
N ARG A 39 -20.54 13.37 13.83
CA ARG A 39 -21.22 12.06 13.88
C ARG A 39 -20.28 10.95 14.38
N PRO A 40 -19.94 10.93 15.69
CA PRO A 40 -19.00 9.96 16.24
C PRO A 40 -19.53 8.52 16.17
N ASP A 41 -20.85 8.33 16.17
CA ASP A 41 -21.52 7.04 16.00
C ASP A 41 -21.20 6.43 14.62
N ILE A 42 -21.31 7.23 13.56
CA ILE A 42 -20.98 6.80 12.19
C ILE A 42 -19.47 6.61 12.04
N ALA A 43 -18.68 7.55 12.55
CA ALA A 43 -17.23 7.49 12.44
C ALA A 43 -16.65 6.24 13.12
N HIS A 44 -17.25 5.81 14.25
CA HIS A 44 -16.85 4.57 14.93
C HIS A 44 -17.11 3.33 14.06
N VAL A 45 -18.31 3.20 13.51
CA VAL A 45 -18.66 2.05 12.64
C VAL A 45 -17.79 2.01 11.40
N LEU A 46 -17.54 3.15 10.75
CA LEU A 46 -16.69 3.21 9.56
C LEU A 46 -15.24 2.82 9.84
N ARG A 47 -14.69 3.23 10.98
CA ARG A 47 -13.33 2.80 11.38
C ARG A 47 -13.26 1.32 11.70
N ALA A 48 -14.28 0.75 12.36
CA ALA A 48 -14.36 -0.68 12.62
C ALA A 48 -14.42 -1.46 11.30
N ALA A 49 -15.29 -1.06 10.37
CA ALA A 49 -15.36 -1.67 9.04
C ALA A 49 -14.03 -1.56 8.29
N ALA A 50 -13.36 -0.40 8.34
CA ALA A 50 -12.05 -0.24 7.71
C ALA A 50 -11.01 -1.23 8.29
N ASP A 51 -11.00 -1.45 9.60
CA ASP A 51 -10.10 -2.41 10.23
C ASP A 51 -10.39 -3.86 9.79
N GLU A 52 -11.67 -4.22 9.64
CA GLU A 52 -12.08 -5.51 9.08
C GLU A 52 -11.59 -5.67 7.63
N GLU A 53 -11.78 -4.68 6.75
CA GLU A 53 -11.29 -4.77 5.36
C GLU A 53 -9.76 -4.85 5.28
N ARG A 54 -9.04 -4.26 6.25
CA ARG A 54 -7.59 -4.46 6.37
C ARG A 54 -7.26 -5.91 6.68
N GLY A 55 -8.01 -6.55 7.59
CA GLY A 55 -7.89 -7.97 7.89
C GLY A 55 -8.20 -8.85 6.67
N HIS A 56 -9.24 -8.53 5.91
CA HIS A 56 -9.57 -9.22 4.66
C HIS A 56 -8.45 -9.11 3.62
N ALA A 57 -7.90 -7.91 3.41
CA ALA A 57 -6.78 -7.70 2.50
C ALA A 57 -5.55 -8.52 2.89
N LEU A 58 -5.20 -8.57 4.18
CA LEU A 58 -4.11 -9.41 4.69
C LEU A 58 -4.39 -10.90 4.46
N GLY A 59 -5.61 -11.37 4.69
CA GLY A 59 -5.98 -12.78 4.42
C GLY A 59 -5.85 -13.16 2.94
N PHE A 60 -6.19 -12.26 2.01
CA PHE A 60 -5.95 -12.51 0.58
C PHE A 60 -4.46 -12.56 0.24
N LEU A 61 -3.64 -11.74 0.90
CA LEU A 61 -2.20 -11.77 0.75
C LEU A 61 -1.60 -13.08 1.25
N ASP A 62 -2.03 -13.57 2.42
CA ASP A 62 -1.61 -14.87 2.95
C ASP A 62 -1.89 -16.01 1.95
N LEU A 63 -3.09 -16.03 1.35
CA LEU A 63 -3.46 -17.02 0.32
C LEU A 63 -2.60 -16.91 -0.95
N LEU A 64 -2.24 -15.70 -1.37
CA LEU A 64 -1.36 -15.50 -2.53
C LEU A 64 0.04 -16.06 -2.24
N VAL A 65 0.56 -15.79 -1.04
CA VAL A 65 1.87 -16.23 -0.55
C VAL A 65 1.96 -17.74 -0.43
N GLU A 66 0.99 -18.36 0.28
CA GLU A 66 0.92 -19.82 0.49
C GLU A 66 0.99 -20.59 -0.84
N HIS A 67 0.45 -19.98 -1.89
CA HIS A 67 0.38 -20.56 -3.22
C HIS A 67 1.51 -20.11 -4.16
N GLY A 68 2.53 -19.43 -3.64
CA GLY A 68 3.72 -19.00 -4.38
C GLY A 68 3.44 -17.91 -5.43
N ALA A 69 2.30 -17.25 -5.35
CA ALA A 69 1.97 -16.17 -6.26
C ALA A 69 2.65 -14.87 -5.85
N ARG A 70 3.32 -14.23 -6.81
CA ARG A 70 3.84 -12.88 -6.64
C ARG A 70 2.78 -11.84 -7.01
N ALA A 71 2.64 -10.84 -6.15
CA ALA A 71 1.91 -9.61 -6.41
C ALA A 71 2.90 -8.43 -6.38
N PRO A 72 2.62 -7.29 -7.02
CA PRO A 72 3.48 -6.12 -6.91
C PRO A 72 3.83 -5.74 -5.46
N GLU A 73 2.92 -5.99 -4.52
CA GLU A 73 3.02 -5.64 -3.11
C GLU A 73 3.60 -6.76 -2.23
N ILE A 74 3.73 -8.00 -2.75
CA ILE A 74 4.31 -9.13 -2.01
C ILE A 74 5.20 -9.98 -2.91
N VAL A 75 6.45 -10.07 -2.48
CA VAL A 75 7.49 -10.79 -3.21
C VAL A 75 7.73 -12.19 -2.64
N SER A 76 7.47 -12.42 -1.34
CA SER A 76 7.87 -13.64 -0.64
C SER A 76 7.26 -13.84 0.76
N GLU A 77 7.46 -15.02 1.35
CA GLU A 77 7.31 -15.29 2.81
C GLU A 77 8.47 -14.70 3.64
N SER A 78 9.60 -14.35 3.00
CA SER A 78 10.77 -13.81 3.67
C SER A 78 10.60 -12.33 4.01
N LEU A 79 10.72 -11.98 5.30
CA LEU A 79 10.70 -10.58 5.75
C LEU A 79 11.82 -9.76 5.08
N ALA A 80 13.02 -10.33 4.92
CA ALA A 80 14.14 -9.63 4.28
C ALA A 80 13.86 -9.35 2.80
N GLU A 81 13.21 -10.28 2.09
CA GLU A 81 12.83 -10.09 0.68
C GLU A 81 11.72 -9.04 0.53
N ASN A 82 10.72 -9.02 1.43
CA ASN A 82 9.70 -7.97 1.41
C ASN A 82 10.25 -6.59 1.74
N LEU A 83 11.18 -6.48 2.70
CA LEU A 83 11.88 -5.22 3.00
C LEU A 83 12.67 -4.73 1.79
N THR A 84 13.42 -5.63 1.14
CA THR A 84 14.21 -5.30 -0.07
C THR A 84 13.30 -4.79 -1.19
N ALA A 85 12.22 -5.50 -1.50
CA ALA A 85 11.26 -5.09 -2.51
C ALA A 85 10.56 -3.77 -2.19
N SER A 86 10.22 -3.54 -0.92
CA SER A 86 9.63 -2.27 -0.47
C SER A 86 10.60 -1.10 -0.64
N ILE A 87 11.89 -1.31 -0.34
CA ILE A 87 12.94 -0.29 -0.57
C ILE A 87 13.06 0.02 -2.07
N GLU A 88 13.13 -1.00 -2.92
CA GLU A 88 13.22 -0.83 -4.37
C GLU A 88 12.00 -0.05 -4.92
N THR A 89 10.81 -0.37 -4.42
CA THR A 89 9.56 0.29 -4.80
C THR A 89 9.57 1.75 -4.38
N GLU A 90 9.88 2.04 -3.11
CA GLU A 90 9.99 3.41 -2.60
C GLU A 90 11.02 4.22 -3.39
N LEU A 91 12.20 3.66 -3.72
CA LEU A 91 13.22 4.35 -4.51
C LEU A 91 12.82 4.58 -5.97
N HIS A 92 12.11 3.64 -6.59
CA HIS A 92 11.63 3.76 -7.96
C HIS A 92 10.49 4.78 -8.10
N GLU A 93 9.48 4.69 -7.24
CA GLU A 93 8.34 5.62 -7.22
C GLU A 93 8.77 7.04 -6.84
N PHE A 94 9.67 7.15 -5.86
CA PHE A 94 10.22 8.43 -5.42
C PHE A 94 10.97 9.18 -6.53
N SER A 95 11.96 8.52 -7.15
CA SER A 95 12.94 9.22 -7.97
C SER A 95 12.37 9.65 -9.33
N ALA A 96 11.43 8.88 -9.88
CA ALA A 96 10.96 9.09 -11.24
C ALA A 96 9.46 9.42 -11.34
N LEU A 97 8.61 8.79 -10.52
CA LEU A 97 7.16 8.84 -10.75
C LEU A 97 6.52 10.11 -10.21
N TYR A 98 6.62 10.35 -8.89
CA TYR A 98 5.96 11.50 -8.27
C TYR A 98 6.57 12.84 -8.68
N THR A 99 7.88 12.90 -8.93
CA THR A 99 8.53 14.10 -9.50
C THR A 99 7.94 14.43 -10.87
N ARG A 100 7.79 13.43 -11.76
CA ARG A 100 7.17 13.63 -13.07
C ARG A 100 5.70 14.03 -12.96
N TYR A 101 4.96 13.48 -12.00
CA TYR A 101 3.56 13.87 -11.77
C TYR A 101 3.47 15.31 -11.27
N ALA A 102 4.41 15.76 -10.44
CA ALA A 102 4.50 17.15 -10.03
C ALA A 102 4.77 18.09 -11.21
N GLU A 103 5.65 17.71 -12.13
CA GLU A 103 5.92 18.47 -13.35
C GLU A 103 4.67 18.60 -14.23
N VAL A 104 3.93 17.51 -14.45
CA VAL A 104 2.67 17.55 -15.21
C VAL A 104 1.65 18.45 -14.51
N ALA A 105 1.44 18.29 -13.19
CA ALA A 105 0.53 19.14 -12.44
C ALA A 105 0.93 20.62 -12.47
N ALA A 106 2.23 20.93 -12.50
CA ALA A 106 2.72 22.30 -12.66
C ALA A 106 2.47 22.86 -14.07
N GLN A 107 2.62 22.04 -15.11
CA GLN A 107 2.31 22.41 -16.51
C GLN A 107 0.81 22.65 -16.72
N GLU A 108 -0.04 22.00 -15.93
CA GLU A 108 -1.50 22.15 -15.95
C GLU A 108 -2.01 23.24 -14.97
N ASP A 109 -1.13 24.08 -14.43
CA ASP A 109 -1.47 25.15 -13.48
C ASP A 109 -2.15 24.66 -12.18
N LEU A 110 -1.76 23.48 -11.68
CA LEU A 110 -2.23 22.87 -10.43
C LEU A 110 -1.15 22.84 -9.34
N PRO A 111 -0.70 24.00 -8.83
CA PRO A 111 0.50 24.10 -7.99
C PRO A 111 0.35 23.44 -6.61
N GLU A 112 -0.88 23.31 -6.08
CA GLU A 112 -1.14 22.58 -4.83
C GLU A 112 -0.93 21.08 -4.99
N ILE A 113 -1.39 20.52 -6.11
CA ILE A 113 -1.23 19.10 -6.44
C ILE A 113 0.25 18.80 -6.75
N ALA A 114 0.92 19.69 -7.48
CA ALA A 114 2.35 19.57 -7.71
C ALA A 114 3.16 19.54 -6.41
N ARG A 115 2.86 20.45 -5.47
CA ARG A 115 3.50 20.45 -4.14
C ARG A 115 3.20 19.19 -3.36
N TRP A 116 1.99 18.65 -3.45
CA TRP A 116 1.63 17.40 -2.79
C TRP A 116 2.44 16.22 -3.33
N PHE A 117 2.59 16.11 -4.65
CA PHE A 117 3.44 15.08 -5.26
C PHE A 117 4.93 15.22 -4.87
N LEU A 118 5.46 16.44 -4.80
CA LEU A 118 6.83 16.65 -4.31
C LEU A 118 7.00 16.26 -2.83
N ALA A 119 6.02 16.57 -1.98
CA ALA A 119 6.05 16.15 -0.58
C ALA A 119 5.97 14.63 -0.42
N LEU A 120 5.17 13.95 -1.25
CA LEU A 120 5.14 12.48 -1.32
C LEU A 120 6.50 11.91 -1.73
N ALA A 121 7.17 12.56 -2.69
CA ALA A 121 8.52 12.17 -3.08
C ALA A 121 9.49 12.27 -1.87
N GLU A 122 9.53 13.40 -1.17
CA GLU A 122 10.38 13.55 0.03
C GLU A 122 10.08 12.51 1.12
N ALA A 123 8.81 12.14 1.31
CA ALA A 123 8.40 11.10 2.25
C ALA A 123 8.94 9.71 1.87
N GLY A 124 8.88 9.34 0.57
CA GLY A 124 9.39 8.06 0.09
C GLY A 124 10.89 7.84 0.36
N GLN A 125 11.72 8.89 0.23
CA GLN A 125 13.14 8.81 0.65
C GLN A 125 13.30 8.45 2.13
N THR A 126 12.41 8.99 2.96
CA THR A 126 12.44 8.75 4.40
C THR A 126 11.99 7.33 4.72
N HIS A 127 10.94 6.84 4.05
CA HIS A 127 10.51 5.44 4.16
C HIS A 127 11.60 4.46 3.74
N ALA A 128 12.23 4.66 2.59
CA ALA A 128 13.33 3.82 2.10
C ALA A 128 14.47 3.73 3.13
N ARG A 129 14.82 4.86 3.77
CA ARG A 129 15.82 4.88 4.85
C ARG A 129 15.40 4.07 6.08
N TRP A 130 14.14 4.20 6.52
CA TRP A 130 13.64 3.41 7.66
C TRP A 130 13.63 1.91 7.35
N LEU A 131 13.17 1.53 6.15
CA LEU A 131 13.15 0.14 5.71
C LEU A 131 14.57 -0.43 5.60
N GLN A 132 15.54 0.35 5.10
CA GLN A 132 16.95 -0.06 5.08
C GLN A 132 17.50 -0.30 6.50
N GLN A 133 17.18 0.58 7.46
CA GLN A 133 17.57 0.38 8.86
C GLN A 133 16.98 -0.90 9.46
N CYS A 134 15.72 -1.22 9.13
CA CYS A 134 15.11 -2.49 9.52
C CYS A 134 15.84 -3.68 8.90
N LEU A 135 16.16 -3.62 7.60
CA LEU A 135 16.87 -4.69 6.88
C LEU A 135 18.28 -4.94 7.46
N ASP A 136 19.07 -3.87 7.65
CA ASP A 136 20.41 -3.94 8.26
C ASP A 136 20.34 -4.54 9.68
N GLY A 137 19.25 -4.29 10.39
CA GLY A 137 18.97 -4.83 11.72
C GLY A 137 18.72 -6.34 11.73
N LEU A 138 18.20 -6.91 10.64
CA LEU A 138 18.01 -8.37 10.53
C LEU A 138 19.35 -9.12 10.41
N GLU A 139 20.35 -8.52 9.77
CA GLU A 139 21.68 -9.10 9.59
C GLU A 139 22.51 -9.08 10.89
N ARG A 140 22.22 -8.11 11.76
CA ARG A 140 22.80 -8.01 13.10
C ARG A 140 22.02 -8.94 14.05
N LYS A 141 22.35 -10.23 14.04
CA LYS A 141 21.90 -11.14 15.11
C LYS A 141 22.32 -10.57 16.48
N PRO A 142 21.48 -10.72 17.53
CA PRO A 142 21.86 -10.35 18.90
C PRO A 142 23.09 -11.12 19.38
#